data_AF-A0A6G4TT94-F1
#
_entry.id   AF-A0A6G4TT94-F1
#
_cell.length_a   1.000
_cell.length_b   1.000
_cell.length_c   1.000
_cell.angle_alpha   90.00
_cell.angle_beta   90.00
_cell.angle_gamma   90.00
#
_symmetry.space_group_name_H-M   'P 1'
#
loop_
_entity.id
_entity.type
_entity.pdbx_description
1 polymer ?
#
loop_
_entity_poly.entity_id
_entity_poly.type
_entity_poly.pdbx_seq_one_letter_code
_entity_poly.pdbx_strand_id
1 'polypeptide(L)'
;MTTYDTPTGTAGTDATSRLREAVERSRTLLIAHAPGTDPLPLLYALGRHIGPEQNLVTVSRGRTGTPPLDSVADLSGPLVDAAPQLLRYNTGFFIVTPVRQADVVSLLRLTCSAPVGMLGTLALPPAATEPEKIAEHLLELATNQGLYAQTAAQMLSQGLDYIAYLHHRPGGVAALRLYTVTDDEATLQLTEAPPTGDITNIVRGLGGSTRQDGGEGGTA
;
A
#
# COMPACT_ATOMS: atom_id res chain seq x y z
N MET A 1 -36.88 -14.52 8.64
CA MET A 1 -35.62 -15.21 8.98
C MET A 1 -34.82 -15.28 7.69
N THR A 2 -34.03 -14.26 7.42
CA THR A 2 -33.22 -14.12 6.20
C THR A 2 -31.84 -14.70 6.47
N THR A 3 -31.52 -15.80 5.80
CA THR A 3 -30.20 -16.43 5.80
C THR A 3 -29.21 -15.52 5.08
N TYR A 4 -28.16 -15.09 5.79
CA TYR A 4 -26.97 -14.51 5.18
C TYR A 4 -26.14 -15.64 4.57
N ASP A 5 -26.30 -15.87 3.27
CA ASP A 5 -25.31 -16.63 2.51
C ASP A 5 -24.00 -15.84 2.53
N THR A 6 -23.01 -16.38 3.22
CA THR A 6 -21.67 -15.82 3.28
C THR A 6 -20.89 -16.42 2.10
N PRO A 7 -20.47 -15.66 1.07
CA PRO A 7 -19.68 -16.21 -0.01
C PRO A 7 -18.24 -16.40 0.48
N THR A 8 -17.92 -17.58 1.01
CA THR A 8 -16.64 -17.89 1.68
C THR A 8 -15.56 -18.48 0.77
N GLY A 9 -15.74 -18.58 -0.56
CA GLY A 9 -14.79 -19.31 -1.42
C GLY A 9 -14.07 -18.52 -2.52
N THR A 10 -14.67 -17.48 -3.09
CA THR A 10 -14.21 -16.89 -4.36
C THR A 10 -13.61 -15.50 -4.24
N ALA A 11 -14.18 -14.64 -3.39
CA ALA A 11 -13.73 -13.24 -3.25
C ALA A 11 -12.31 -13.10 -2.68
N GLY A 12 -11.91 -13.96 -1.73
CA GLY A 12 -10.56 -13.95 -1.16
C GLY A 12 -9.48 -14.40 -2.16
N THR A 13 -9.80 -15.36 -3.02
CA THR A 13 -8.91 -15.90 -4.07
C THR A 13 -8.69 -14.87 -5.17
N ASP A 14 -9.72 -14.11 -5.51
CA ASP A 14 -9.66 -13.07 -6.54
C ASP A 14 -8.90 -11.82 -6.02
N ALA A 15 -9.03 -11.46 -4.73
CA ALA A 15 -8.31 -10.30 -4.14
C ALA A 15 -6.81 -10.56 -4.11
N THR A 16 -6.47 -11.77 -3.66
CA THR A 16 -5.11 -12.29 -3.64
C THR A 16 -4.49 -12.26 -5.03
N SER A 17 -5.20 -12.77 -6.04
CA SER A 17 -4.68 -12.86 -7.41
C SER A 17 -4.45 -11.48 -8.01
N ARG A 18 -5.38 -10.54 -7.81
CA ARG A 18 -5.27 -9.19 -8.36
C ARG A 18 -4.16 -8.36 -7.71
N LEU A 19 -4.02 -8.46 -6.38
CA LEU A 19 -2.93 -7.81 -5.67
C LEU A 19 -1.57 -8.39 -6.06
N ARG A 20 -1.49 -9.71 -6.23
CA ARG A 20 -0.28 -10.38 -6.75
C ARG A 20 0.06 -9.88 -8.15
N GLU A 21 -0.90 -9.92 -9.07
CA GLU A 21 -0.74 -9.46 -10.45
C GLU A 21 -0.30 -7.99 -10.51
N ALA A 22 -0.81 -7.14 -9.62
CA ALA A 22 -0.40 -5.74 -9.52
C ALA A 22 1.10 -5.63 -9.19
N VAL A 23 1.60 -6.39 -8.22
CA VAL A 23 3.03 -6.39 -7.84
C VAL A 23 3.88 -6.97 -8.97
N GLU A 24 3.50 -8.13 -9.51
CA GLU A 24 4.23 -8.80 -10.60
C GLU A 24 4.35 -7.91 -11.84
N ARG A 25 3.34 -7.07 -12.10
CA ARG A 25 3.33 -6.09 -13.21
C ARG A 25 3.90 -4.73 -12.85
N SER A 26 4.62 -4.61 -11.73
CA SER A 26 5.25 -3.37 -11.28
C SER A 26 4.27 -2.19 -11.19
N ARG A 27 3.05 -2.46 -10.72
CA ARG A 27 2.05 -1.42 -10.45
C ARG A 27 2.41 -0.69 -9.17
N THR A 28 1.98 0.56 -9.10
CA THR A 28 2.10 1.39 -7.90
C THR A 28 0.89 1.18 -7.01
N LEU A 29 1.12 0.65 -5.81
CA LEU A 29 0.09 0.33 -4.84
C LEU A 29 0.38 0.97 -3.48
N LEU A 30 -0.59 1.72 -2.96
CA LEU A 30 -0.56 2.30 -1.63
C LEU A 30 -1.45 1.51 -0.68
N ILE A 31 -0.87 0.94 0.37
CA ILE A 31 -1.61 0.32 1.48
C ILE A 31 -1.99 1.43 2.46
N ALA A 32 -3.20 1.95 2.29
CA ALA A 32 -3.78 2.90 3.24
C ALA A 32 -4.39 2.12 4.40
N HIS A 33 -4.23 2.56 5.65
CA HIS A 33 -4.68 1.77 6.79
C HIS A 33 -5.30 2.63 7.90
N ALA A 34 -6.44 2.14 8.43
CA ALA A 34 -7.15 2.79 9.52
C ALA A 34 -6.35 2.69 10.85
N PRO A 35 -6.57 3.60 11.81
CA PRO A 35 -5.98 3.51 13.13
C PRO A 35 -6.24 2.14 13.79
N GLY A 36 -5.19 1.55 14.37
CA GLY A 36 -5.28 0.23 15.01
C GLY A 36 -5.32 -0.95 14.05
N THR A 37 -5.03 -0.76 12.76
CA THR A 37 -4.74 -1.85 11.81
C THR A 37 -3.25 -1.90 11.51
N ASP A 38 -2.71 -3.10 11.29
CA ASP A 38 -1.30 -3.32 10.95
C ASP A 38 -1.15 -3.66 9.45
N PRO A 39 -0.56 -2.76 8.64
CA PRO A 39 -0.35 -3.01 7.22
C PRO A 39 0.85 -3.92 6.92
N LEU A 40 1.75 -4.15 7.87
CA LEU A 40 3.02 -4.84 7.61
C LEU A 40 2.84 -6.29 7.13
N PRO A 41 1.95 -7.12 7.70
CA PRO A 41 1.73 -8.48 7.19
C PRO A 41 1.31 -8.51 5.72
N LEU A 42 0.48 -7.55 5.29
CA LEU A 42 0.09 -7.43 3.88
C LEU A 42 1.26 -6.96 3.02
N LEU A 43 1.97 -5.91 3.45
CA LEU A 43 3.15 -5.41 2.75
C LEU A 43 4.18 -6.53 2.52
N TYR A 44 4.42 -7.33 3.54
CA TYR A 44 5.39 -8.43 3.49
C TYR A 44 4.94 -9.56 2.58
N ALA A 45 3.64 -9.90 2.62
CA ALA A 45 3.08 -10.92 1.75
C ALA A 45 3.13 -10.49 0.27
N LEU A 46 2.90 -9.20 -0.01
CA LEU A 46 3.02 -8.62 -1.36
C LEU A 46 4.47 -8.55 -1.83
N GLY A 47 5.39 -8.12 -0.97
CA GLY A 47 6.81 -7.96 -1.31
C GLY A 47 7.48 -9.27 -1.77
N ARG A 48 6.96 -10.43 -1.37
CA ARG A 48 7.45 -11.75 -1.84
C ARG A 48 7.17 -12.03 -3.31
N HIS A 49 6.28 -11.27 -3.95
CA HIS A 49 5.93 -11.39 -5.36
C HIS A 49 6.66 -10.37 -6.24
N ILE A 50 7.57 -9.57 -5.65
CA ILE A 50 8.49 -8.74 -6.40
C ILE A 50 9.51 -9.67 -7.05
N GLY A 51 9.57 -9.65 -8.39
CA GLY A 51 10.44 -10.54 -9.15
C GLY A 51 11.92 -10.29 -8.84
N PRO A 52 12.78 -11.34 -8.81
CA PRO A 52 14.21 -11.18 -8.50
C PRO A 52 14.95 -10.30 -9.53
N GLU A 53 14.43 -10.17 -10.74
CA GLU A 53 14.93 -9.25 -11.78
C GLU A 53 14.59 -7.78 -11.49
N GLN A 54 13.62 -7.51 -10.63
CA GLN A 54 13.23 -6.18 -10.22
C GLN A 54 14.14 -5.78 -9.06
N ASN A 55 15.29 -5.16 -9.37
CA ASN A 55 16.21 -4.63 -8.36
C ASN A 55 15.42 -3.84 -7.30
N LEU A 56 15.26 -4.39 -6.10
CA LEU A 56 14.39 -3.83 -5.07
C LEU A 56 15.19 -2.85 -4.20
N VAL A 57 14.67 -1.65 -3.99
CA VAL A 57 15.19 -0.73 -2.97
C VAL A 57 14.12 -0.43 -1.94
N THR A 58 14.48 -0.54 -0.67
CA THR A 58 13.60 -0.22 0.46
C THR A 58 13.96 1.13 1.06
N VAL A 59 12.95 1.91 1.46
CA VAL A 59 13.10 3.13 2.23
C VAL A 59 12.31 2.98 3.52
N SER A 60 13.00 2.98 4.65
CA SER A 60 12.41 2.79 5.96
C SER A 60 12.74 3.95 6.91
N ARG A 61 11.78 4.35 7.75
CA ARG A 61 12.06 5.26 8.88
C ARG A 61 12.04 4.49 10.19
N GLY A 62 13.17 3.87 10.54
CA GLY A 62 13.39 3.17 11.81
C GLY A 62 13.77 1.70 11.63
N ARG A 63 14.23 1.05 12.71
CA ARG A 63 14.71 -0.35 12.71
C ARG A 63 13.60 -1.42 12.59
N THR A 64 12.34 -1.02 12.58
CA THR A 64 11.19 -1.93 12.69
C THR A 64 10.27 -1.72 11.49
N GLY A 65 10.37 -2.56 10.46
CA GLY A 65 9.34 -2.59 9.42
C GLY A 65 9.82 -2.80 7.99
N THR A 66 11.13 -2.83 7.73
CA THR A 66 11.60 -3.26 6.42
C THR A 66 11.42 -4.77 6.32
N PRO A 67 10.68 -5.28 5.31
CA PRO A 67 10.56 -6.71 5.13
C PRO A 67 11.96 -7.31 4.86
N PRO A 68 12.26 -8.53 5.35
CA PRO A 68 13.44 -9.27 4.93
C PRO A 68 13.22 -9.75 3.49
N LEU A 69 13.33 -8.82 2.54
CA LEU A 69 13.36 -9.08 1.11
C LEU A 69 14.80 -8.88 0.65
N ASP A 70 15.18 -9.61 -0.39
CA ASP A 70 16.47 -9.40 -1.06
C ASP A 70 16.43 -8.05 -1.78
N SER A 71 16.76 -6.99 -1.04
CA SER A 71 16.91 -5.63 -1.57
C SER A 71 18.37 -5.38 -1.94
N VAL A 72 18.56 -4.63 -3.03
CA VAL A 72 19.89 -4.17 -3.44
C VAL A 72 20.36 -2.98 -2.60
N ALA A 73 19.43 -2.29 -1.92
CA ALA A 73 19.71 -1.26 -0.94
C ALA A 73 18.56 -1.10 0.07
N ASP A 74 18.91 -0.78 1.31
CA ASP A 74 17.98 -0.32 2.36
C ASP A 74 18.39 1.07 2.82
N LEU A 75 17.58 2.06 2.47
CA LEU A 75 17.80 3.46 2.82
C LEU A 75 16.99 3.80 4.06
N SER A 76 17.62 4.53 4.98
CA SER A 76 16.95 5.01 6.18
C SER A 76 16.79 6.52 6.18
N GLY A 77 15.62 7.01 6.60
CA GLY A 77 15.35 8.43 6.77
C GLY A 77 14.21 8.98 5.89
N PRO A 78 14.11 10.32 5.75
CA PRO A 78 13.09 10.96 4.94
C PRO A 78 13.08 10.53 3.47
N LEU A 79 11.88 10.34 2.90
CA LEU A 79 11.76 9.98 1.49
C LEU A 79 12.33 11.09 0.60
N VAL A 80 12.18 12.35 1.00
CA VAL A 80 12.75 13.50 0.28
C VAL A 80 14.27 13.40 0.11
N ASP A 81 14.98 12.83 1.09
CA ASP A 81 16.44 12.67 1.06
C ASP A 81 16.86 11.37 0.37
N ALA A 82 16.02 10.33 0.47
CA ALA A 82 16.24 9.04 -0.17
C ALA A 82 15.92 9.07 -1.67
N ALA A 83 14.89 9.80 -2.11
CA ALA A 83 14.40 9.80 -3.50
C ALA A 83 15.47 10.13 -4.55
N PRO A 84 16.35 11.14 -4.35
CA PRO A 84 17.46 11.38 -5.29
C PRO A 84 18.46 10.23 -5.38
N GLN A 85 18.57 9.41 -4.33
CA GLN A 85 19.44 8.23 -4.30
C GLN A 85 18.75 7.05 -4.99
N LEU A 86 17.44 6.88 -4.80
CA LEU A 86 16.62 5.86 -5.47
C LEU A 86 16.77 5.90 -7.00
N LEU A 87 16.78 7.11 -7.57
CA LEU A 87 16.96 7.33 -9.00
C LEU A 87 18.37 6.96 -9.53
N ARG A 88 19.35 6.78 -8.64
CA ARG A 88 20.71 6.34 -9.01
C ARG A 88 20.86 4.84 -9.07
N TYR A 89 19.98 4.11 -8.39
CA TYR A 89 19.90 2.67 -8.51
C TYR A 89 19.09 2.34 -9.75
N ASN A 90 19.51 1.32 -10.51
CA ASN A 90 18.73 0.77 -11.63
C ASN A 90 17.54 -0.04 -11.08
N THR A 91 16.69 0.63 -10.32
CA THR A 91 15.63 0.04 -9.50
C THR A 91 14.45 -0.35 -10.39
N GLY A 92 13.96 -1.58 -10.24
CA GLY A 92 12.69 -2.00 -10.84
C GLY A 92 11.48 -1.81 -9.92
N PHE A 93 11.73 -1.77 -8.60
CA PHE A 93 10.67 -1.69 -7.60
C PHE A 93 11.13 -1.01 -6.31
N PHE A 94 10.27 -0.17 -5.71
CA PHE A 94 10.53 0.47 -4.43
C PHE A 94 9.52 0.05 -3.35
N ILE A 95 9.98 -0.06 -2.10
CA ILE A 95 9.08 -0.15 -0.94
C ILE A 95 9.35 1.05 -0.03
N VAL A 96 8.30 1.79 0.33
CA VAL A 96 8.38 2.93 1.25
C VAL A 96 7.50 2.69 2.47
N THR A 97 8.09 2.51 3.64
CA THR A 97 7.33 2.17 4.85
C THR A 97 7.89 2.82 6.15
N PRO A 98 7.07 3.57 6.91
CA PRO A 98 5.81 4.20 6.51
C PRO A 98 6.01 5.43 5.62
N VAL A 99 5.08 5.68 4.70
CA VAL A 99 4.90 6.98 4.05
C VAL A 99 4.30 7.94 5.07
N ARG A 100 5.03 8.98 5.45
CA ARG A 100 4.46 10.04 6.29
C ARG A 100 3.79 11.10 5.44
N GLN A 101 2.97 11.92 6.10
CA GLN A 101 2.33 13.08 5.48
C GLN A 101 3.33 13.93 4.67
N ALA A 102 4.47 14.29 5.27
CA ALA A 102 5.52 15.08 4.62
C ALA A 102 6.25 14.38 3.46
N ASP A 103 6.03 13.08 3.24
CA ASP A 103 6.66 12.30 2.18
C ASP A 103 5.76 12.21 0.92
N VAL A 104 4.46 12.56 1.00
CA VAL A 104 3.48 12.36 -0.09
C VAL A 104 3.89 13.02 -1.40
N VAL A 105 4.29 14.30 -1.39
CA VAL A 105 4.70 14.96 -2.65
C VAL A 105 5.98 14.34 -3.23
N SER A 106 6.90 13.91 -2.36
CA SER A 106 8.12 13.21 -2.81
C SER A 106 7.79 11.85 -3.42
N LEU A 107 6.84 11.13 -2.83
CA LEU A 107 6.33 9.86 -3.34
C LEU A 107 5.69 10.04 -4.72
N LEU A 108 4.79 11.03 -4.87
CA LEU A 108 4.12 11.31 -6.14
C LEU A 108 5.11 11.72 -7.23
N ARG A 109 6.11 12.54 -6.90
CA ARG A 109 7.18 12.88 -7.84
C ARG A 109 7.95 11.65 -8.28
N LEU A 110 8.27 10.76 -7.35
CA LEU A 110 9.00 9.52 -7.65
C LEU A 110 8.20 8.62 -8.59
N THR A 111 6.92 8.37 -8.30
CA THR A 111 6.06 7.48 -9.10
C THR A 111 5.70 8.08 -10.46
N CYS A 112 5.63 9.41 -10.58
CA CYS A 112 5.45 10.07 -11.87
C CYS A 112 6.74 10.14 -12.72
N SER A 113 7.92 10.03 -12.10
CA SER A 113 9.21 10.24 -12.80
C SER A 113 9.86 8.97 -13.33
N ALA A 114 9.45 7.79 -12.86
CA ALA A 114 10.07 6.52 -13.24
C ALA A 114 9.00 5.43 -13.46
N PRO A 115 9.10 4.62 -14.53
CA PRO A 115 8.21 3.50 -14.79
C PRO A 115 8.60 2.30 -13.92
N VAL A 116 8.43 2.44 -12.61
CA VAL A 116 8.84 1.47 -11.58
C VAL A 116 7.67 1.14 -10.68
N GLY A 117 7.63 -0.09 -10.19
CA GLY A 117 6.62 -0.49 -9.22
C GLY A 117 6.89 0.10 -7.84
N MET A 118 5.84 0.29 -7.05
CA MET A 118 5.98 0.81 -5.70
C MET A 118 4.95 0.19 -4.76
N LEU A 119 5.40 -0.14 -3.54
CA LEU A 119 4.54 -0.45 -2.41
C LEU A 119 4.77 0.56 -1.28
N GLY A 120 3.71 1.22 -0.84
CA GLY A 120 3.76 2.21 0.24
C GLY A 120 2.80 1.86 1.36
N THR A 121 3.09 2.25 2.60
CA THR A 121 2.10 2.19 3.70
C THR A 121 1.77 3.60 4.20
N LEU A 122 0.49 3.95 4.29
CA LEU A 122 0.04 5.26 4.76
C LEU A 122 -1.06 5.11 5.82
N ALA A 123 -0.81 5.68 7.01
CA ALA A 123 -1.81 5.76 8.06
C ALA A 123 -2.84 6.85 7.71
N LEU A 124 -4.11 6.49 7.76
CA LEU A 124 -5.23 7.41 7.55
C LEU A 124 -5.77 7.93 8.89
N PRO A 125 -6.35 9.15 8.91
CA PRO A 125 -7.06 9.63 10.08
C PRO A 125 -8.34 8.81 10.33
N PRO A 126 -8.84 8.73 11.58
CA PRO A 126 -10.03 7.94 11.93
C PRO A 126 -11.29 8.27 11.10
N ALA A 127 -11.39 9.49 10.57
CA ALA A 127 -12.53 9.95 9.80
C ALA A 127 -12.52 9.46 8.33
N ALA A 128 -11.38 9.02 7.80
CA ALA A 128 -11.20 8.63 6.41
C ALA A 128 -11.54 7.15 6.19
N THR A 129 -12.82 6.80 6.33
CA THR A 129 -13.33 5.43 6.17
C THR A 129 -13.98 5.17 4.82
N GLU A 130 -14.52 6.22 4.20
CA GLU A 130 -15.20 6.16 2.90
C GLU A 130 -14.23 6.57 1.78
N PRO A 131 -14.38 6.03 0.56
CA PRO A 131 -13.48 6.30 -0.56
C PRO A 131 -13.32 7.80 -0.85
N GLU A 132 -14.39 8.58 -0.77
CA GLU A 132 -14.35 10.03 -1.00
C GLU A 132 -13.47 10.72 0.04
N LYS A 133 -13.58 10.32 1.31
CA LYS A 133 -12.77 10.90 2.40
C LYS A 133 -11.31 10.47 2.33
N ILE A 134 -11.04 9.26 1.84
CA ILE A 134 -9.67 8.81 1.57
C ILE A 134 -9.06 9.67 0.45
N ALA A 135 -9.81 9.89 -0.63
CA ALA A 135 -9.38 10.73 -1.75
C ALA A 135 -9.14 12.18 -1.32
N GLU A 136 -10.09 12.76 -0.58
CA GLU A 136 -9.98 14.09 0.02
C GLU A 136 -8.73 14.20 0.90
N HIS A 137 -8.48 13.22 1.75
CA HIS A 137 -7.29 13.24 2.61
C HIS A 137 -5.99 13.20 1.80
N LEU A 138 -5.90 12.34 0.77
CA LEU A 138 -4.71 12.27 -0.09
C LEU A 138 -4.47 13.58 -0.84
N LEU A 139 -5.54 14.19 -1.36
CA LEU A 139 -5.48 15.51 -1.98
C LEU A 139 -5.02 16.56 -0.97
N GLU A 140 -5.60 16.57 0.23
CA GLU A 140 -5.24 17.50 1.30
C GLU A 140 -3.75 17.39 1.67
N LEU A 141 -3.22 16.16 1.79
CA LEU A 141 -1.80 15.95 2.07
C LEU A 141 -0.90 16.54 0.99
N ALA A 142 -1.27 16.38 -0.28
CA ALA A 142 -0.55 16.92 -1.41
C ALA A 142 -0.65 18.46 -1.48
N THR A 143 -1.84 19.02 -1.26
CA THR A 143 -2.07 20.47 -1.32
C THR A 143 -1.44 21.20 -0.14
N ASN A 144 -1.42 20.60 1.05
CA ASN A 144 -0.75 21.15 2.24
C ASN A 144 0.78 21.25 2.05
N GLN A 145 1.33 20.53 1.07
CA GLN A 145 2.73 20.59 0.67
C GLN A 145 2.97 21.50 -0.54
N GLY A 146 1.99 22.33 -0.90
CA GLY A 146 2.12 23.39 -1.91
C GLY A 146 1.77 22.98 -3.33
N LEU A 147 1.18 21.80 -3.57
CA LEU A 147 0.59 21.48 -4.87
C LEU A 147 -0.77 22.16 -5.03
N TYR A 148 -1.06 22.66 -6.23
CA TYR A 148 -2.43 23.05 -6.58
C TYR A 148 -3.32 21.80 -6.65
N ALA A 149 -4.59 21.93 -6.24
CA ALA A 149 -5.52 20.79 -6.18
C ALA A 149 -5.60 19.99 -7.49
N GLN A 150 -5.68 20.68 -8.63
CA GLN A 150 -5.69 20.05 -9.94
C GLN A 150 -4.40 19.26 -10.23
N THR A 151 -3.24 19.83 -9.92
CA THR A 151 -1.95 19.15 -10.08
C THR A 151 -1.83 17.96 -9.13
N ALA A 152 -2.31 18.09 -7.89
CA ALA A 152 -2.33 16.99 -6.93
C ALA A 152 -3.20 15.82 -7.43
N ALA A 153 -4.42 16.10 -7.91
CA ALA A 153 -5.31 15.08 -8.46
C ALA A 153 -4.71 14.36 -9.68
N GLN A 154 -4.09 15.11 -10.59
CA GLN A 154 -3.39 14.55 -11.75
C GLN A 154 -2.19 13.68 -11.34
N MET A 155 -1.36 14.14 -10.41
CA MET A 155 -0.23 13.34 -9.95
C MET A 155 -0.66 12.09 -9.20
N LEU A 156 -1.75 12.14 -8.42
CA LEU A 156 -2.29 10.98 -7.70
C LEU A 156 -2.86 9.94 -8.67
N SER A 157 -3.63 10.36 -9.68
CA SER A 157 -4.20 9.44 -10.68
C SER A 157 -3.16 8.85 -11.64
N GLN A 158 -2.12 9.61 -11.99
CA GLN A 158 -1.03 9.12 -12.85
C GLN A 158 -0.02 8.29 -12.08
N GLY A 159 0.21 8.64 -10.81
CA GLY A 159 1.27 8.08 -9.99
C GLY A 159 0.85 6.91 -9.10
N LEU A 160 -0.45 6.64 -8.92
CA LEU A 160 -0.95 5.50 -8.15
C LEU A 160 -1.91 4.67 -9.02
N ASP A 161 -1.65 3.37 -9.18
CA ASP A 161 -2.59 2.47 -9.85
C ASP A 161 -3.69 2.01 -8.88
N TYR A 162 -3.31 1.67 -7.64
CA TYR A 162 -4.20 1.06 -6.65
C TYR A 162 -4.03 1.63 -5.24
N ILE A 163 -5.14 1.69 -4.51
CA ILE A 163 -5.16 1.89 -3.06
C ILE A 163 -5.79 0.67 -2.40
N ALA A 164 -5.01 -0.02 -1.57
CA ALA A 164 -5.47 -1.14 -0.76
C ALA A 164 -5.77 -0.61 0.66
N TYR A 165 -7.05 -0.39 0.97
CA TYR A 165 -7.50 0.17 2.23
C TYR A 165 -7.80 -0.90 3.28
N LEU A 166 -6.95 -0.97 4.31
CA LEU A 166 -7.10 -1.85 5.46
C LEU A 166 -7.95 -1.16 6.55
N HIS A 167 -9.05 -1.80 6.94
CA HIS A 167 -10.01 -1.25 7.89
C HIS A 167 -10.59 -2.34 8.80
N HIS A 168 -11.23 -1.93 9.89
CA HIS A 168 -11.96 -2.85 10.76
C HIS A 168 -13.41 -3.00 10.30
N ARG A 169 -13.89 -4.23 10.20
CA ARG A 169 -15.32 -4.51 10.08
C ARG A 169 -15.99 -4.43 11.46
N PRO A 170 -17.32 -4.21 11.50
CA PRO A 170 -18.10 -4.46 12.71
C PRO A 170 -17.79 -5.86 13.25
N GLY A 171 -17.31 -5.96 14.48
CA GLY A 171 -16.79 -7.21 15.08
C GLY A 171 -15.27 -7.31 15.19
N GLY A 172 -14.51 -6.28 14.77
CA GLY A 172 -13.06 -6.17 15.01
C GLY A 172 -12.17 -6.99 14.07
N VAL A 173 -12.75 -7.55 13.00
CA VAL A 173 -12.01 -8.28 11.97
C VAL A 173 -11.46 -7.30 10.95
N ALA A 174 -10.15 -7.31 10.73
CA ALA A 174 -9.53 -6.49 9.71
C ALA A 174 -9.89 -7.00 8.30
N ALA A 175 -10.27 -6.08 7.42
CA ALA A 175 -10.67 -6.34 6.04
C ALA A 175 -10.00 -5.37 5.08
N LEU A 176 -9.94 -5.77 3.82
CA LEU A 176 -9.33 -5.00 2.75
C LEU A 176 -10.38 -4.56 1.73
N ARG A 177 -10.39 -3.27 1.41
CA ARG A 177 -11.02 -2.74 0.18
C ARG A 177 -9.93 -2.38 -0.82
N LEU A 178 -10.15 -2.65 -2.09
CA LEU A 178 -9.23 -2.27 -3.16
C LEU A 178 -9.90 -1.20 -4.00
N TYR A 179 -9.17 -0.12 -4.28
CA TYR A 179 -9.65 0.97 -5.13
C TYR A 179 -8.70 1.16 -6.31
N THR A 180 -9.26 1.39 -7.49
CA THR A 180 -8.53 2.00 -8.61
C THR A 180 -8.59 3.51 -8.48
N VAL A 181 -7.47 4.17 -8.77
CA VAL A 181 -7.37 5.62 -8.73
C VAL A 181 -7.61 6.18 -10.13
N THR A 182 -8.57 7.10 -10.24
CA THR A 182 -8.90 7.80 -11.49
C THR A 182 -9.06 9.28 -11.21
N ASP A 183 -8.81 10.13 -12.21
CA ASP A 183 -9.20 11.54 -12.15
C ASP A 183 -10.45 11.82 -12.99
N ASP A 184 -11.28 12.74 -12.52
CA ASP A 184 -12.41 13.30 -13.25
C ASP A 184 -12.42 14.82 -13.04
N GLU A 185 -12.14 15.59 -14.10
CA GLU A 185 -12.16 17.05 -14.10
C GLU A 185 -11.55 17.72 -12.84
N ALA A 186 -10.35 17.28 -12.45
CA ALA A 186 -9.60 17.75 -11.26
C ALA A 186 -10.09 17.26 -9.89
N THR A 187 -11.00 16.28 -9.85
CA THR A 187 -11.32 15.51 -8.65
C THR A 187 -10.67 14.13 -8.70
N LEU A 188 -10.20 13.65 -7.54
CA LEU A 188 -9.70 12.30 -7.39
C LEU A 188 -10.87 11.37 -7.08
N GLN A 189 -11.11 10.37 -7.91
CA GLN A 189 -12.14 9.37 -7.69
C GLN A 189 -11.50 8.02 -7.36
N LEU A 190 -12.05 7.37 -6.33
CA LEU A 190 -11.68 6.02 -5.95
C LEU A 190 -12.85 5.10 -6.26
N THR A 191 -12.68 4.28 -7.30
CA THR A 191 -13.68 3.28 -7.66
C THR A 191 -13.33 1.97 -6.98
N GLU A 192 -14.27 1.38 -6.23
CA GLU A 192 -14.05 0.09 -5.59
C GLU A 192 -13.83 -0.97 -6.68
N ALA A 193 -12.61 -1.50 -6.72
CA ALA A 193 -12.23 -2.56 -7.60
C ALA A 193 -12.59 -3.88 -6.92
N PRO A 194 -13.43 -4.73 -7.54
CA PRO A 194 -13.58 -6.08 -7.03
C PRO A 194 -12.23 -6.80 -7.13
N PRO A 195 -11.89 -7.63 -6.14
CA PRO A 195 -12.70 -8.00 -4.96
C PRO A 195 -12.12 -7.49 -3.62
N THR A 196 -12.98 -7.52 -2.60
CA THR A 196 -12.69 -7.14 -1.21
C THR A 196 -12.79 -8.36 -0.29
N GLY A 197 -12.01 -8.41 0.79
CA GLY A 197 -11.83 -9.66 1.53
C GLY A 197 -11.33 -9.52 2.96
N ASP A 198 -11.36 -10.63 3.68
CA ASP A 198 -10.73 -10.78 5.00
C ASP A 198 -9.20 -10.76 4.84
N ILE A 199 -8.52 -9.91 5.62
CA ILE A 199 -7.08 -9.73 5.47
C ILE A 199 -6.30 -11.01 5.76
N THR A 200 -6.78 -11.85 6.68
CA THR A 200 -6.12 -13.11 7.06
C THR A 200 -6.08 -14.08 5.89
N ASN A 201 -7.19 -14.18 5.16
CA ASN A 201 -7.28 -15.05 3.99
C ASN A 201 -6.44 -14.52 2.83
N ILE A 202 -6.41 -13.19 2.64
CA ILE A 202 -5.58 -12.55 1.61
C ILE A 202 -4.09 -12.76 1.90
N VAL A 203 -3.63 -12.46 3.12
CA VAL A 203 -2.23 -12.65 3.52
C VAL A 203 -1.83 -14.12 3.39
N ARG A 204 -2.69 -15.06 3.81
CA ARG A 204 -2.43 -16.50 3.64
C ARG A 204 -2.37 -16.90 2.17
N GLY A 205 -3.28 -16.41 1.33
CA GLY A 205 -3.31 -16.68 -0.10
C GLY A 205 -2.10 -16.13 -0.86
N LEU A 206 -1.53 -15.02 -0.37
CA LEU A 206 -0.26 -14.47 -0.84
C LEU A 206 0.96 -15.24 -0.32
N GLY A 207 0.77 -16.28 0.50
CA GLY A 207 1.85 -17.06 1.11
C GLY A 207 2.48 -16.40 2.33
N GLY A 208 1.82 -15.41 2.94
CA GLY A 208 2.22 -14.75 4.18
C GLY A 208 1.60 -15.36 5.44
N SER A 209 2.15 -15.01 6.61
CA SER A 209 1.59 -15.35 7.92
C SER A 209 1.10 -14.08 8.61
N THR A 210 -0.09 -14.13 9.23
CA THR A 210 -0.59 -13.07 10.12
C THR A 210 -0.15 -13.25 11.58
N ARG A 211 0.50 -14.37 11.92
CA ARG A 211 1.15 -14.53 13.23
C ARG A 211 2.47 -13.77 13.22
N GLN A 212 2.56 -12.71 14.02
CA GLN A 212 3.79 -12.47 14.76
C GLN A 212 3.96 -13.71 15.62
N ASP A 213 4.89 -14.60 15.27
CA ASP A 213 5.33 -15.62 16.21
C ASP A 213 5.96 -14.87 17.38
N GLY A 214 5.15 -14.67 18.41
CA GLY A 214 5.64 -14.35 19.74
C GLY A 214 6.66 -15.41 20.10
N GLY A 215 7.86 -14.97 20.47
CA GLY A 215 8.93 -15.83 20.90
C GLY A 215 8.46 -16.71 22.05
N GLU A 216 8.19 -17.98 21.73
CA GLU A 216 8.25 -19.08 22.67
C GLU A 216 9.19 -20.14 22.09
N GLY A 217 10.22 -20.46 22.86
CA GLY A 217 11.21 -21.48 22.57
C GLY A 217 12.61 -20.96 22.87
N GLY A 218 13.29 -21.38 23.93
CA GLY A 218 13.01 -22.43 24.88
C GLY A 218 14.23 -22.51 25.78
N THR A 219 13.98 -22.79 27.05
CA THR A 219 15.00 -23.25 27.99
C THR A 219 15.75 -24.44 27.41
N ALA A 220 17.06 -24.34 27.33
CA ALA A 220 18.00 -25.45 27.44
C ALA A 220 19.11 -25.01 28.40
#